data_AF-A0A7C6YJG0-F1
#
_entry.id   AF-A0A7C6YJG0-F1
#
_cell.length_a   1.000
_cell.length_b   1.000
_cell.length_c   1.000
_cell.angle_alpha   90.00
_cell.angle_beta   90.00
_cell.angle_gamma   90.00
#
_symmetry.space_group_name_H-M   'P 1'
#
loop_
_entity.id
_entity.type
_entity.pdbx_description
1 polymer ?
#
loop_
_entity_poly.entity_id
_entity_poly.type
_entity_poly.pdbx_seq_one_letter_code
_entity_poly.pdbx_strand_id
1 'polypeptide(L)'
;MLDFGLTDSEDMEDYETKFLSELQHGDEITGKIIIGEFKTVPIGKREVVEFYIIITDLKNRAKWVCEFITPYYPETDNIYGENCGVFYNLIDSLNHVVNKTPLNWQENYSVNFSRFRKTVNESISSVTVKALQSDNPDAKTVNLQVIDVTIITDPETHLPISIYDLAEEDPIILMAYAGLRNKGDQITVKNITFE
;
A
#
# COMPACT_ATOMS: atom_id res chain seq x y z
N MET A 1 27.29 9.63 0.26
CA MET A 1 26.00 10.13 -0.26
C MET A 1 25.52 9.08 -1.23
N LEU A 2 24.49 8.32 -0.84
CA LEU A 2 23.91 7.25 -1.66
C LEU A 2 22.81 7.87 -2.52
N ASP A 3 22.94 7.65 -3.82
CA ASP A 3 22.03 8.07 -4.87
C ASP A 3 20.93 7.00 -5.00
N PHE A 4 19.67 7.41 -4.81
CA PHE A 4 18.50 6.52 -4.80
C PHE A 4 17.72 6.56 -6.13
N GLY A 5 18.23 7.24 -7.16
CA GLY A 5 17.66 7.13 -8.51
C GLY A 5 16.26 7.71 -8.65
N LEU A 6 16.02 8.92 -8.15
CA LEU A 6 14.75 9.61 -8.36
C LEU A 6 14.72 10.26 -9.76
N THR A 7 13.99 9.67 -10.69
CA THR A 7 13.65 10.26 -11.99
C THR A 7 12.13 10.29 -12.15
N ASP A 8 11.48 11.21 -11.43
CA ASP A 8 10.21 11.89 -11.73
C ASP A 8 9.63 12.49 -10.44
N SER A 9 10.37 13.39 -9.79
CA SER A 9 9.78 14.33 -8.83
C SER A 9 9.12 15.46 -9.62
N GLU A 10 8.02 15.19 -10.33
CA GLU A 10 7.11 16.28 -10.69
C GLU A 10 6.48 16.76 -9.38
N ASP A 11 6.79 17.98 -8.94
CA ASP A 11 6.34 18.62 -7.69
C ASP A 11 4.96 18.10 -7.21
N MET A 12 4.97 17.10 -6.31
CA MET A 12 3.76 16.48 -5.76
C MET A 12 3.31 17.13 -4.44
N GLU A 13 3.93 18.25 -4.04
CA GLU A 13 3.65 18.99 -2.79
C GLU A 13 2.17 19.45 -2.69
N ASP A 14 1.50 19.63 -3.83
CA ASP A 14 0.12 20.13 -3.93
C ASP A 14 -0.95 19.02 -3.93
N TYR A 15 -0.59 17.74 -3.85
CA TYR A 15 -1.55 16.65 -3.97
C TYR A 15 -2.35 16.46 -2.67
N GLU A 16 -3.67 16.29 -2.79
CA GLU A 16 -4.53 16.04 -1.64
C GLU A 16 -4.35 14.60 -1.14
N THR A 17 -3.94 14.43 0.12
CA THR A 17 -3.82 13.12 0.75
C THR A 17 -5.16 12.67 1.33
N LYS A 18 -5.62 11.50 0.91
CA LYS A 18 -6.90 10.88 1.28
C LYS A 18 -6.69 9.48 1.85
N PHE A 19 -7.61 9.01 2.68
CA PHE A 19 -7.54 7.74 3.37
C PHE A 19 -8.56 6.73 2.84
N LEU A 20 -8.26 5.43 3.02
CA LEU A 20 -9.20 4.34 2.70
C LEU A 20 -10.60 4.53 3.29
N SER A 21 -10.71 5.11 4.48
CA SER A 21 -11.98 5.38 5.15
C SER A 21 -12.84 6.44 4.45
N GLU A 22 -12.26 7.22 3.55
CA GLU A 22 -12.96 8.26 2.79
C GLU A 22 -13.57 7.71 1.49
N LEU A 23 -13.19 6.50 1.09
CA LEU A 23 -13.75 5.86 -0.09
C LEU A 23 -15.18 5.39 0.14
N GLN A 24 -16.02 5.63 -0.85
CA GLN A 24 -17.40 5.17 -0.91
C GLN A 24 -17.52 3.98 -1.86
N HIS A 25 -18.55 3.16 -1.65
CA HIS A 25 -18.83 2.06 -2.55
C HIS A 25 -19.04 2.57 -3.99
N GLY A 26 -18.31 1.98 -4.94
CA GLY A 26 -18.37 2.32 -6.35
C GLY A 26 -17.30 3.32 -6.79
N ASP A 27 -16.56 3.93 -5.87
CA ASP A 27 -15.43 4.79 -6.21
C ASP A 27 -14.35 4.01 -6.96
N GLU A 28 -13.74 4.64 -7.95
CA GLU A 28 -12.66 4.08 -8.74
C GLU A 28 -11.46 5.02 -8.71
N ILE A 29 -10.31 4.50 -8.31
CA ILE A 29 -9.03 5.22 -8.27
C ILE A 29 -8.11 4.59 -9.30
N THR A 30 -7.47 5.42 -10.13
CA THR A 30 -6.40 4.95 -11.03
C THR A 30 -5.12 5.72 -10.74
N GLY A 31 -4.02 5.02 -10.55
CA GLY A 31 -2.77 5.68 -10.21
C GLY A 31 -1.58 4.76 -10.05
N LYS A 32 -0.40 5.37 -9.88
CA LYS A 32 0.84 4.66 -9.54
C LYS A 32 0.68 3.98 -8.19
N ILE A 33 1.06 2.71 -8.06
CA ILE A 33 0.95 1.94 -6.81
C ILE A 33 2.31 1.75 -6.16
N ILE A 34 2.39 1.98 -4.85
CA ILE A 34 3.56 1.66 -4.03
C ILE A 34 3.10 0.95 -2.76
N ILE A 35 3.77 -0.15 -2.43
CA ILE A 35 3.59 -0.87 -1.18
C ILE A 35 4.70 -0.48 -0.21
N GLY A 36 4.29 0.06 0.94
CA GLY A 36 5.17 0.44 2.04
C GLY A 36 5.77 -0.75 2.78
N GLU A 37 6.69 -0.49 3.69
CA GLU A 37 7.12 -1.49 4.67
C GLU A 37 6.01 -1.74 5.71
N PHE A 38 6.13 -2.79 6.50
CA PHE A 38 5.22 -3.04 7.61
C PHE A 38 5.87 -2.74 8.96
N LYS A 39 5.02 -2.50 9.97
CA LYS A 39 5.38 -2.74 11.39
C LYS A 39 4.62 -3.95 11.91
N THR A 40 5.21 -4.66 12.87
CA THR A 40 4.50 -5.71 13.62
C THR A 40 3.81 -5.08 14.83
N VAL A 41 2.53 -5.40 15.02
CA VAL A 41 1.73 -4.96 16.15
C VAL A 41 1.19 -6.19 16.89
N PRO A 42 1.39 -6.31 18.22
CA PRO A 42 0.78 -7.38 18.98
C PRO A 42 -0.72 -7.10 19.18
N ILE A 43 -1.58 -8.04 18.77
CA ILE A 43 -3.02 -8.03 19.06
C ILE A 43 -3.37 -9.31 19.83
N GLY A 44 -3.57 -9.18 21.14
CA GLY A 44 -3.84 -10.30 22.03
C GLY A 44 -2.67 -11.29 22.08
N LYS A 45 -2.87 -12.51 21.58
CA LYS A 45 -1.84 -13.56 21.49
C LYS A 45 -1.22 -13.70 20.08
N ARG A 46 -1.63 -12.88 19.12
CA ARG A 46 -1.19 -12.96 17.73
C ARG A 46 -0.38 -11.72 17.36
N GLU A 47 0.57 -11.90 16.46
CA GLU A 47 1.22 -10.79 15.77
C GLU A 47 0.45 -10.50 14.49
N VAL A 48 0.10 -9.23 14.31
CA VAL A 48 -0.37 -8.72 13.02
C VAL A 48 0.69 -7.79 12.48
N VAL A 49 0.64 -7.53 11.18
CA VAL A 49 1.38 -6.44 10.58
C VAL A 49 0.43 -5.38 10.08
N GLU A 50 0.88 -4.14 10.23
CA GLU A 50 0.26 -2.94 9.70
C GLU A 50 1.18 -2.38 8.62
N PHE A 51 0.64 -2.17 7.42
CA PHE A 51 1.36 -1.57 6.30
C PHE A 51 0.40 -0.72 5.46
N TYR A 52 0.98 0.12 4.60
CA TYR A 52 0.23 0.99 3.72
C TYR A 52 0.48 0.64 2.26
N ILE A 53 -0.57 0.77 1.46
CA ILE A 53 -0.47 0.86 0.00
C ILE A 53 -0.84 2.29 -0.37
N ILE A 54 0.02 2.93 -1.17
CA ILE A 54 -0.20 4.28 -1.66
C ILE A 54 -0.56 4.20 -3.13
N ILE A 55 -1.67 4.83 -3.52
CA ILE A 55 -2.07 4.99 -4.92
C ILE A 55 -2.06 6.48 -5.25
N THR A 56 -1.13 6.89 -6.12
CA THR A 56 -0.99 8.28 -6.57
C THR A 56 -1.79 8.49 -7.84
N ASP A 57 -2.95 9.14 -7.69
CA ASP A 57 -3.83 9.54 -8.78
C ASP A 57 -3.40 10.89 -9.35
N LEU A 58 -2.63 10.83 -10.44
CA LEU A 58 -2.10 12.01 -11.14
C LEU A 58 -3.21 12.87 -11.74
N LYS A 59 -4.34 12.27 -12.13
CA LYS A 59 -5.44 12.99 -12.79
C LYS A 59 -6.21 13.86 -11.80
N ASN A 60 -6.52 13.29 -10.64
CA ASN A 60 -7.26 13.98 -9.58
C ASN A 60 -6.35 14.70 -8.59
N ARG A 61 -5.02 14.66 -8.80
CA ARG A 61 -4.00 15.22 -7.91
C ARG A 61 -4.21 14.77 -6.46
N ALA A 62 -4.38 13.46 -6.27
CA ALA A 62 -4.65 12.87 -4.97
C ALA A 62 -3.70 11.71 -4.66
N LYS A 63 -3.28 11.58 -3.40
CA LYS A 63 -2.55 10.42 -2.88
C LYS A 63 -3.47 9.64 -1.95
N TRP A 64 -3.79 8.41 -2.31
CA TRP A 64 -4.65 7.55 -1.49
C TRP A 64 -3.81 6.64 -0.60
N VAL A 65 -3.95 6.80 0.71
CA VAL A 65 -3.29 6.01 1.74
C VAL A 65 -4.23 4.90 2.20
N CYS A 66 -3.94 3.68 1.78
CA CYS A 66 -4.72 2.50 2.10
C CYS A 66 -4.03 1.67 3.18
N GLU A 67 -4.56 1.72 4.40
CA GLU A 67 -4.06 0.94 5.53
C GLU A 67 -4.54 -0.51 5.47
N PHE A 68 -3.62 -1.44 5.74
CA PHE A 68 -3.92 -2.86 5.87
C PHE A 68 -3.37 -3.40 7.18
N ILE A 69 -4.22 -4.15 7.88
CA ILE A 69 -3.86 -4.89 9.09
C ILE A 69 -4.18 -6.36 8.85
N THR A 70 -3.16 -7.22 8.90
CA THR A 70 -3.29 -8.65 8.56
C THR A 70 -2.43 -9.52 9.48
N PRO A 71 -2.85 -10.76 9.80
CA PRO A 71 -2.00 -11.71 10.52
C PRO A 71 -0.65 -11.91 9.83
N TYR A 72 0.41 -12.00 10.64
CA TYR A 72 1.79 -12.17 10.17
C TYR A 72 2.45 -13.38 10.82
N TYR A 73 3.26 -14.09 10.02
CA TYR A 73 4.00 -15.27 10.42
C TYR A 73 5.51 -15.03 10.21
N PRO A 74 6.22 -14.54 11.25
CA PRO A 74 7.61 -14.12 11.14
C PRO A 74 8.56 -15.21 10.63
N GLU A 75 8.26 -16.48 10.90
CA GLU A 75 9.11 -17.61 10.50
C GLU A 75 9.18 -17.78 8.98
N THR A 76 8.18 -17.28 8.26
CA THR A 76 8.04 -17.42 6.81
C THR A 76 7.93 -16.10 6.07
N ASP A 77 7.93 -14.97 6.80
CA ASP A 77 7.64 -13.64 6.28
C ASP A 77 6.30 -13.58 5.51
N ASN A 78 5.31 -14.36 5.97
CA ASN A 78 4.03 -14.47 5.30
C ASN A 78 2.96 -13.62 6.00
N ILE A 79 2.15 -12.95 5.20
CA ILE A 79 0.89 -12.34 5.60
C ILE A 79 -0.30 -13.14 5.07
N TYR A 80 -1.44 -13.05 5.76
CA TYR A 80 -2.59 -13.89 5.47
C TYR A 80 -3.86 -13.10 5.16
N GLY A 81 -4.42 -13.33 3.98
CA GLY A 81 -5.73 -12.84 3.58
C GLY A 81 -6.79 -13.92 3.76
N GLU A 82 -7.69 -13.72 4.72
CA GLU A 82 -8.91 -14.53 4.85
C GLU A 82 -9.98 -14.05 3.84
N ASN A 83 -10.75 -14.98 3.29
CA ASN A 83 -11.85 -14.67 2.37
C ASN A 83 -12.74 -13.55 2.91
N CYS A 84 -13.25 -12.70 2.02
CA CYS A 84 -14.04 -11.49 2.34
C CYS A 84 -13.29 -10.36 3.05
N GLY A 85 -12.02 -10.57 3.44
CA GLY A 85 -11.18 -9.52 4.01
C GLY A 85 -10.66 -8.50 2.98
N VAL A 86 -10.34 -7.29 3.42
CA VAL A 86 -9.83 -6.20 2.57
C VAL A 86 -8.56 -6.63 1.82
N PHE A 87 -7.61 -7.25 2.53
CA PHE A 87 -6.36 -7.74 1.93
C PHE A 87 -6.59 -8.91 0.95
N TYR A 88 -7.50 -9.83 1.27
CA TYR A 88 -7.84 -10.95 0.38
C TYR A 88 -8.39 -10.44 -0.95
N ASN A 89 -9.36 -9.51 -0.91
CA ASN A 89 -9.97 -8.97 -2.12
C ASN A 89 -8.95 -8.28 -3.03
N LEU A 90 -8.00 -7.54 -2.43
CA LEU A 90 -6.92 -6.92 -3.18
C LEU A 90 -6.04 -7.97 -3.87
N ILE A 91 -5.57 -8.99 -3.14
CA ILE A 91 -4.67 -10.01 -3.70
C ILE A 91 -5.35 -10.89 -4.74
N ASP A 92 -6.57 -11.35 -4.46
CA ASP A 92 -7.32 -12.21 -5.37
C ASP A 92 -7.59 -11.49 -6.70
N SER A 93 -8.03 -10.24 -6.63
CA SER A 93 -8.30 -9.43 -7.82
C SER A 93 -7.02 -9.03 -8.56
N LEU A 94 -5.94 -8.72 -7.85
CA LEU A 94 -4.64 -8.46 -8.48
C LEU A 94 -4.14 -9.71 -9.23
N ASN A 95 -4.22 -10.88 -8.59
CA ASN A 95 -3.84 -12.15 -9.20
C ASN A 95 -4.72 -12.48 -10.41
N HIS A 96 -6.03 -12.23 -10.33
CA HIS A 96 -6.96 -12.35 -11.45
C HIS A 96 -6.57 -11.45 -12.63
N VAL A 97 -6.34 -10.16 -12.38
CA VAL A 97 -6.04 -9.20 -13.44
C VAL A 97 -4.69 -9.51 -14.10
N VAL A 98 -3.67 -9.82 -13.31
CA VAL A 98 -2.30 -10.07 -13.80
C VAL A 98 -2.18 -11.46 -14.44
N ASN A 99 -2.62 -12.50 -13.75
CA ASN A 99 -2.40 -13.90 -14.15
C ASN A 99 -3.60 -14.56 -14.82
N LYS A 100 -4.72 -13.84 -15.00
CA LYS A 100 -5.97 -14.34 -15.59
C LYS A 100 -6.55 -15.57 -14.87
N THR A 101 -6.27 -15.71 -13.57
CA THR A 101 -6.87 -16.74 -12.71
C THR A 101 -8.35 -16.43 -12.46
N PRO A 102 -9.24 -17.38 -12.17
CA PRO A 102 -10.59 -17.05 -11.72
C PRO A 102 -10.59 -16.16 -10.46
N LEU A 103 -11.60 -15.29 -10.31
CA LEU A 103 -11.85 -14.61 -9.02
C LEU A 103 -12.38 -15.61 -8.00
N ASN A 104 -12.05 -15.38 -6.73
CA ASN A 104 -12.35 -16.26 -5.60
C ASN A 104 -11.88 -17.70 -5.82
N TRP A 105 -10.72 -17.86 -6.44
CA TRP A 105 -10.20 -19.18 -6.78
C TRP A 105 -9.72 -19.95 -5.56
N GLN A 106 -9.12 -19.25 -4.59
CA GLN A 106 -8.67 -19.83 -3.32
C GLN A 106 -9.56 -19.33 -2.19
N GLU A 107 -9.77 -20.17 -1.17
CA GLU A 107 -10.49 -19.74 0.04
C GLU A 107 -9.67 -18.77 0.89
N ASN A 108 -8.35 -18.71 0.68
CA ASN A 108 -7.45 -17.82 1.38
C ASN A 108 -6.14 -17.67 0.62
N TYR A 109 -5.39 -16.62 0.96
CA TYR A 109 -4.04 -16.39 0.43
C TYR A 109 -3.03 -16.25 1.57
N SER A 110 -1.93 -16.99 1.46
CA SER A 110 -0.71 -16.75 2.23
C SER A 110 0.35 -16.21 1.29
N VAL A 111 0.81 -14.99 1.56
CA VAL A 111 1.67 -14.23 0.66
C VAL A 111 2.95 -13.85 1.40
N ASN A 112 4.11 -14.20 0.83
CA ASN A 112 5.38 -13.71 1.35
C ASN A 112 5.47 -12.19 1.11
N PHE A 113 5.53 -11.41 2.19
CA PHE A 113 5.39 -9.96 2.14
C PHE A 113 6.53 -9.31 1.38
N SER A 114 7.78 -9.65 1.71
CA SER A 114 8.94 -9.04 1.06
C SER A 114 8.92 -9.25 -0.45
N ARG A 115 8.59 -10.47 -0.89
CA ARG A 115 8.46 -10.78 -2.32
C ARG A 115 7.29 -10.06 -2.97
N PHE A 116 6.14 -10.00 -2.30
CA PHE A 116 4.96 -9.31 -2.80
C PHE A 116 5.21 -7.83 -3.00
N ARG A 117 5.70 -7.14 -1.96
CA ARG A 117 6.08 -5.72 -2.00
C ARG A 117 7.05 -5.44 -3.13
N LYS A 118 8.13 -6.21 -3.20
CA LYS A 118 9.15 -6.05 -4.25
C LYS A 118 8.54 -6.21 -5.64
N THR A 119 7.78 -7.29 -5.85
CA THR A 119 7.19 -7.60 -7.16
C THR A 119 6.21 -6.51 -7.62
N VAL A 120 5.33 -6.05 -6.73
CA VAL A 120 4.38 -4.98 -7.09
C VAL A 120 5.11 -3.69 -7.42
N ASN A 121 6.03 -3.24 -6.56
CA ASN A 121 6.72 -1.95 -6.75
C ASN A 121 7.63 -1.95 -7.99
N GLU A 122 8.19 -3.09 -8.38
CA GLU A 122 9.09 -3.20 -9.54
C GLU A 122 8.38 -3.53 -10.85
N SER A 123 7.21 -4.19 -10.80
CA SER A 123 6.57 -4.74 -12.00
C SER A 123 5.27 -4.04 -12.38
N ILE A 124 4.67 -3.23 -11.50
CA ILE A 124 3.39 -2.58 -11.75
C ILE A 124 3.58 -1.06 -11.76
N SER A 125 3.31 -0.43 -12.91
CA SER A 125 3.42 1.03 -13.03
C SER A 125 2.15 1.75 -12.57
N SER A 126 0.98 1.16 -12.80
CA SER A 126 -0.32 1.74 -12.47
C SER A 126 -1.35 0.67 -12.21
N VAL A 127 -2.29 0.95 -11.31
CA VAL A 127 -3.46 0.12 -11.02
C VAL A 127 -4.72 0.94 -11.11
N THR A 128 -5.82 0.31 -11.50
CA THR A 128 -7.16 0.81 -11.23
C THR A 128 -7.80 -0.06 -10.17
N VAL A 129 -8.18 0.57 -9.05
CA VAL A 129 -8.90 -0.08 -7.95
C VAL A 129 -10.32 0.45 -7.85
N LYS A 130 -11.24 -0.44 -7.52
CA LYS A 130 -12.64 -0.16 -7.24
C LYS A 130 -12.95 -0.43 -5.78
N ALA A 131 -13.61 0.52 -5.13
CA ALA A 131 -14.13 0.38 -3.79
C ALA A 131 -15.39 -0.49 -3.79
N LEU A 132 -15.29 -1.68 -3.21
CA LEU A 132 -16.40 -2.60 -3.02
C LEU A 132 -17.01 -2.45 -1.64
N GLN A 133 -18.32 -2.67 -1.55
CA GLN A 133 -18.96 -2.78 -0.24
C GLN A 133 -18.36 -3.99 0.49
N SER A 134 -18.06 -3.81 1.77
CA SER A 134 -17.60 -4.92 2.60
C SER A 134 -18.72 -5.95 2.78
N ASP A 135 -18.39 -7.23 2.65
CA ASP A 135 -19.31 -8.34 2.94
C ASP A 135 -19.70 -8.36 4.44
N ASN A 136 -18.86 -7.80 5.30
CA ASN A 136 -19.18 -7.56 6.70
C ASN A 136 -19.93 -6.21 6.84
N PRO A 137 -21.20 -6.20 7.26
CA PRO A 137 -22.00 -4.99 7.42
C PRO A 137 -21.49 -4.06 8.54
N ASP A 138 -20.70 -4.58 9.48
CA ASP A 138 -20.11 -3.82 10.59
C ASP A 138 -18.73 -3.22 10.24
N ALA A 139 -18.21 -3.50 9.04
CA ALA A 139 -16.92 -2.97 8.62
C ALA A 139 -17.00 -1.45 8.40
N LYS A 140 -15.99 -0.74 8.90
CA LYS A 140 -15.90 0.72 8.79
C LYS A 140 -15.23 1.20 7.50
N THR A 141 -14.74 0.28 6.68
CA THR A 141 -13.97 0.56 5.46
C THR A 141 -14.49 -0.30 4.31
N VAL A 142 -14.32 0.20 3.09
CA VAL A 142 -14.59 -0.55 1.85
C VAL A 142 -13.53 -1.63 1.62
N ASN A 143 -13.88 -2.63 0.82
CA ASN A 143 -12.91 -3.54 0.23
C ASN A 143 -12.29 -2.89 -1.02
N LEU A 144 -11.06 -3.25 -1.37
CA LEU A 144 -10.42 -2.80 -2.60
C LEU A 144 -10.31 -3.96 -3.60
N GLN A 145 -10.83 -3.75 -4.81
CA GLN A 145 -10.71 -4.69 -5.91
C GLN A 145 -9.88 -4.06 -7.03
N VAL A 146 -8.78 -4.69 -7.41
CA VAL A 146 -8.03 -4.33 -8.62
C VAL A 146 -8.84 -4.78 -9.84
N ILE A 147 -9.16 -3.83 -10.72
CA ILE A 147 -9.90 -4.11 -11.96
C ILE A 147 -9.04 -3.97 -13.21
N ASP A 148 -7.93 -3.24 -13.12
CA ASP A 148 -6.94 -3.13 -14.21
C ASP A 148 -5.53 -2.89 -13.67
N VAL A 149 -4.52 -3.30 -14.44
CA VAL A 149 -3.10 -3.16 -14.12
C VAL A 149 -2.30 -2.87 -15.38
N THR A 150 -1.43 -1.86 -15.30
CA THR A 150 -0.37 -1.64 -16.28
C THR A 150 0.94 -2.23 -15.75
N ILE A 151 1.49 -3.22 -16.46
CA ILE A 151 2.75 -3.88 -16.12
C ILE A 151 3.91 -3.13 -16.78
N ILE A 152 5.01 -2.96 -16.05
CA ILE A 152 6.26 -2.41 -16.58
C ILE A 152 6.87 -3.46 -17.53
N THR A 153 6.93 -3.11 -18.83
CA THR A 153 7.45 -4.00 -19.88
C THR A 153 8.90 -3.69 -20.26
N ASP A 154 9.44 -2.55 -19.82
CA ASP A 154 10.83 -2.14 -20.04
C ASP A 154 11.42 -1.56 -18.73
N PRO A 155 12.34 -2.26 -18.05
CA PRO A 155 12.86 -1.86 -16.74
C PRO A 155 13.87 -0.71 -16.79
N GLU A 156 14.33 -0.28 -17.98
CA GLU A 156 15.37 0.76 -18.11
C GLU A 156 14.88 2.19 -17.82
N THR A 157 13.57 2.42 -17.63
CA THR A 157 12.99 3.77 -17.40
C THR A 157 12.30 3.95 -16.04
N HIS A 158 12.29 2.94 -15.16
CA HIS A 158 11.56 3.03 -13.89
C HIS A 158 12.42 2.59 -12.71
N LEU A 159 13.00 3.57 -12.02
CA LEU A 159 13.64 3.35 -10.73
C LEU A 159 12.57 3.16 -9.65
N PRO A 160 12.76 2.21 -8.71
CA PRO A 160 11.76 1.90 -7.69
C PRO A 160 11.62 3.06 -6.70
N ILE A 161 10.52 3.79 -6.77
CA ILE A 161 10.15 4.81 -5.78
C ILE A 161 9.74 4.10 -4.49
N SER A 162 10.37 4.47 -3.38
CA SER A 162 10.08 3.96 -2.05
C SER A 162 9.10 4.88 -1.30
N ILE A 163 8.52 4.38 -0.21
CA ILE A 163 7.68 5.22 0.67
C ILE A 163 8.49 6.34 1.36
N TYR A 164 9.83 6.20 1.45
CA TYR A 164 10.69 7.25 2.00
C TYR A 164 10.70 8.48 1.10
N ASP A 165 10.79 8.27 -0.21
CA ASP A 165 10.80 9.36 -1.20
C ASP A 165 9.48 10.14 -1.14
N LEU A 166 8.35 9.45 -0.93
CA LEU A 166 7.05 10.08 -0.75
C LEU A 166 6.87 10.78 0.61
N ALA A 167 7.52 10.28 1.66
CA ALA A 167 7.43 10.84 3.01
C ALA A 167 8.25 12.12 3.17
N GLU A 168 9.32 12.31 2.39
CA GLU A 168 10.08 13.56 2.38
C GLU A 168 9.26 14.74 1.83
N GLU A 169 8.33 14.47 0.93
CA GLU A 169 7.50 15.49 0.25
C GLU A 169 6.12 15.70 0.92
N ASP A 170 5.66 14.80 1.79
CA ASP A 170 4.33 14.87 2.40
C ASP A 170 4.37 14.61 3.92
N PRO A 171 4.11 15.64 4.75
CA PRO A 171 4.11 15.53 6.21
C PRO A 171 3.10 14.52 6.79
N ILE A 172 2.00 14.23 6.08
CA ILE A 172 0.98 13.26 6.50
C ILE A 172 1.48 11.84 6.22
N ILE A 173 2.10 11.61 5.06
CA ILE A 173 2.78 10.33 4.76
C ILE A 173 3.92 10.12 5.74
N LEU A 174 4.68 11.19 6.05
CA LEU A 174 5.71 11.16 7.09
C LEU A 174 5.14 10.83 8.47
N MET A 175 3.99 11.39 8.86
CA MET A 175 3.36 11.08 10.15
C MET A 175 2.83 9.65 10.21
N ALA A 176 2.17 9.17 9.15
CA ALA A 176 1.74 7.77 9.05
C ALA A 176 2.94 6.83 9.14
N TYR A 177 4.02 7.16 8.43
CA TYR A 177 5.27 6.40 8.45
C TYR A 177 6.01 6.49 9.80
N ALA A 178 6.10 7.66 10.43
CA ALA A 178 6.72 7.84 11.73
C ALA A 178 5.94 7.11 12.84
N GLY A 179 4.62 7.02 12.71
CA GLY A 179 3.75 6.16 13.52
C GLY A 179 4.04 4.66 13.36
N LEU A 180 4.73 4.25 12.29
CA LEU A 180 5.27 2.90 12.15
C LEU A 180 6.55 2.67 12.96
N ARG A 181 7.35 3.73 13.18
CA ARG A 181 8.73 3.63 13.70
C ARG A 181 8.91 4.01 15.17
N ASN A 182 8.07 4.87 15.76
CA ASN A 182 8.33 5.46 17.09
C ASN A 182 7.22 5.23 18.14
N LYS A 183 7.44 4.25 19.02
CA LYS A 183 7.02 4.32 20.44
C LYS A 183 8.22 4.21 21.41
N GLY A 184 9.42 4.56 20.94
CA GLY A 184 10.65 4.56 21.74
C GLY A 184 11.11 5.95 22.16
N ASP A 185 11.16 6.92 21.25
CA ASP A 185 11.81 8.20 21.52
C ASP A 185 10.88 9.41 21.29
N GLN A 186 10.93 10.37 22.23
CA GLN A 186 10.19 11.62 22.16
C GLN A 186 10.66 12.46 20.97
N ILE A 187 9.76 12.68 20.00
CA ILE A 187 10.01 13.54 18.85
C ILE A 187 9.72 14.99 19.26
N THR A 188 10.72 15.87 19.16
CA THR A 188 10.51 17.33 19.11
C THR A 188 11.18 17.89 17.86
N VAL A 189 10.59 18.94 17.28
CA VAL A 189 11.01 19.60 16.03
C VAL A 189 12.49 19.99 16.01
N LYS A 190 13.12 20.17 17.18
CA LYS A 190 14.56 20.48 17.29
C LYS A 190 15.51 19.30 17.08
N ASN A 191 15.02 18.06 17.08
CA ASN A 191 15.84 16.89 16.76
C ASN A 191 15.85 16.57 15.24
N ILE A 192 15.15 17.38 14.45
CA ILE A 192 15.05 17.27 12.99
C ILE A 192 15.76 18.48 12.38
N THR A 193 17.07 18.56 12.58
CA THR A 193 17.93 19.44 11.79
C THR A 193 19.10 18.61 11.31
N PHE A 194 19.21 18.50 9.98
CA PHE A 194 20.31 17.85 9.29
C PHE A 194 21.54 18.78 9.34
N GLU A 195 22.65 18.25 9.84
CA GLU A 195 24.00 18.56 9.33
C GLU A 195 24.49 17.37 8.52
#